data_AF-A0A9D7EW62-F1
#
_entry.id   AF-A0A9D7EW62-F1
#
_cell.length_a   1.000
_cell.length_b   1.000
_cell.length_c   1.000
_cell.angle_alpha   90.00
_cell.angle_beta   90.00
_cell.angle_gamma   90.00
#
_symmetry.space_group_name_H-M   'P 1'
#
loop_
_entity.id
_entity.type
_entity.pdbx_description
1 polymer ?
#
loop_
_entity_poly.entity_id
_entity_poly.type
_entity_poly.pdbx_seq_one_letter_code
_entity_poly.pdbx_strand_id
1 'polypeptide(L)'
;MRLLFTISLLIAAIQLSGQTIEKYYDYKWNECEADEARFYCQIIKTDSGYVRKDYFIHEKKFQMVGKYKDKETKINDGQFHYFYSNGTVSSTGIFKEGKKEGLWYSFYSNGNIKDSSVYLNGERTGTSLSWHPNGFMKDSIIINNDETGVSVSWFDNGNPSSAGFLRQRTKPHGIWKYFHINGNLSSKEVYENGKLTSKTYYDESGVELKDAKRKDAEASFPGKTDAWLNYLHGNSWFPEQFRFTNNDKAVVVVTFTVNEEGKVEDAFVSTPLYPAFDKIALDAVKNSPKWKPAISHNRAVKAWFSQPVTFVDVNQQ
;
A
#
# COMPACT_ATOMS: atom_id res chain seq x y z
N MET A 1 -57.70 -4.58 63.95
CA MET A 1 -56.24 -4.31 63.93
C MET A 1 -55.74 -4.77 62.57
N ARG A 2 -55.21 -3.85 61.75
CA ARG A 2 -55.09 -3.98 60.28
C ARG A 2 -54.00 -4.97 59.86
N LEU A 3 -54.35 -5.89 58.94
CA LEU A 3 -53.43 -6.68 58.13
C LEU A 3 -52.74 -5.75 57.12
N LEU A 4 -51.40 -5.70 57.13
CA LEU A 4 -50.60 -5.04 56.10
C LEU A 4 -50.12 -6.11 55.11
N PHE A 5 -50.71 -6.13 53.92
CA PHE A 5 -50.17 -6.82 52.75
C PHE A 5 -49.09 -5.93 52.11
N THR A 6 -47.83 -6.29 52.26
CA THR A 6 -46.73 -5.70 51.48
C THR A 6 -46.67 -6.38 50.12
N ILE A 7 -47.25 -5.73 49.10
CA ILE A 7 -47.05 -6.08 47.70
C ILE A 7 -45.61 -5.67 47.34
N SER A 8 -44.72 -6.66 47.26
CA SER A 8 -43.37 -6.46 46.74
C SER A 8 -43.45 -6.47 45.22
N LEU A 9 -43.37 -5.28 44.62
CA LEU A 9 -43.33 -5.09 43.18
C LEU A 9 -41.92 -5.48 42.69
N LEU A 10 -41.78 -6.70 42.16
CA LEU A 10 -40.55 -7.18 41.55
C LEU A 10 -40.38 -6.48 40.18
N ILE A 11 -39.56 -5.43 40.12
CA ILE A 11 -39.17 -4.82 38.84
C ILE A 11 -38.11 -5.72 38.20
N ALA A 12 -38.54 -6.59 37.28
CA ALA A 12 -37.62 -7.32 36.41
C ALA A 12 -36.99 -6.32 35.43
N ALA A 13 -35.71 -6.00 35.63
CA ALA A 13 -34.92 -5.28 34.64
C ALA A 13 -34.69 -6.21 33.44
N ILE A 14 -35.49 -6.04 32.39
CA ILE A 14 -35.26 -6.68 31.10
C ILE A 14 -34.01 -6.01 30.51
N GLN A 15 -32.85 -6.64 30.67
CA GLN A 15 -31.71 -6.31 29.84
C GLN A 15 -32.08 -6.72 28.41
N LEU A 16 -32.41 -5.75 27.56
CA LEU A 16 -32.36 -5.95 26.11
C LEU A 16 -30.89 -6.20 25.75
N SER A 17 -30.44 -7.46 25.82
CA SER A 17 -29.19 -7.84 25.17
C SER A 17 -29.47 -7.76 23.67
N GLY A 18 -29.10 -6.65 23.05
CA GLY A 18 -29.04 -6.58 21.59
C GLY A 18 -28.24 -7.79 21.10
N GLN A 19 -28.80 -8.55 20.15
CA GLN A 19 -28.16 -9.76 19.63
C GLN A 19 -26.77 -9.38 19.10
N THR A 20 -25.75 -9.76 19.87
CA THR A 20 -24.34 -9.56 19.52
C THR A 20 -23.82 -10.91 19.06
N ILE A 21 -23.23 -10.93 17.88
CA ILE A 21 -22.60 -12.11 17.31
C ILE A 21 -21.11 -11.90 17.38
N GLU A 22 -20.41 -12.90 17.89
CA GLU A 22 -18.97 -12.89 18.07
C GLU A 22 -18.34 -13.90 17.13
N LYS A 23 -17.23 -13.50 16.50
CA LYS A 23 -16.47 -14.34 15.58
C LYS A 23 -14.97 -14.11 15.75
N TYR A 24 -14.19 -15.13 15.44
CA TYR A 24 -12.74 -15.10 15.50
C TYR A 24 -12.15 -15.39 14.12
N TYR A 25 -11.07 -14.69 13.78
CA TYR A 25 -10.46 -14.79 12.47
C TYR A 25 -8.93 -14.90 12.56
N ASP A 26 -8.36 -15.73 11.69
CA ASP A 26 -6.91 -15.89 11.53
C ASP A 26 -6.29 -14.66 10.84
N TYR A 27 -4.97 -14.68 10.59
CA TYR A 27 -4.28 -13.58 9.90
C TYR A 27 -4.71 -13.37 8.43
N LYS A 28 -5.46 -14.32 7.85
CA LYS A 28 -5.99 -14.29 6.49
C LYS A 28 -7.48 -13.96 6.43
N TRP A 29 -8.11 -13.64 7.57
CA TRP A 29 -9.56 -13.42 7.68
C TRP A 29 -10.43 -14.66 7.43
N ASN A 30 -9.88 -15.85 7.62
CA ASN A 30 -10.70 -17.07 7.69
C ASN A 30 -11.24 -17.22 9.12
N GLU A 31 -12.51 -17.63 9.25
CA GLU A 31 -13.10 -17.92 10.56
C GLU A 31 -12.35 -19.10 11.21
N CYS A 32 -12.02 -18.98 12.48
CA CYS A 32 -11.18 -19.94 13.23
C CYS A 32 -11.59 -19.98 14.71
N GLU A 33 -10.94 -20.85 15.48
CA GLU A 33 -11.10 -20.90 16.93
C GLU A 33 -10.33 -19.75 17.63
N ALA A 34 -10.71 -19.45 18.87
CA ALA A 34 -10.24 -18.25 19.59
C ALA A 34 -8.72 -18.23 19.89
N ASP A 35 -8.09 -19.40 20.02
CA ASP A 35 -6.65 -19.56 20.31
C ASP A 35 -5.76 -19.36 19.07
N GLU A 36 -6.31 -19.60 17.87
CA GLU A 36 -5.64 -19.34 16.59
C GLU A 36 -5.83 -17.90 16.10
N ALA A 37 -6.77 -17.18 16.72
CA ALA A 37 -7.26 -15.91 16.24
C ALA A 37 -6.21 -14.79 16.26
N ARG A 38 -6.31 -13.91 15.28
CA ARG A 38 -5.61 -12.61 15.21
C ARG A 38 -6.58 -11.45 15.30
N PHE A 39 -7.80 -11.67 14.82
CA PHE A 39 -8.86 -10.70 14.90
C PHE A 39 -10.07 -11.28 15.61
N TYR A 40 -10.71 -10.41 16.39
CA TYR A 40 -11.97 -10.68 17.04
C TYR A 40 -13.01 -9.72 16.47
N CYS A 41 -14.20 -10.21 16.19
CA CYS A 41 -15.27 -9.47 15.54
C CYS A 41 -16.52 -9.50 16.40
N GLN A 42 -17.15 -8.34 16.55
CA GLN A 42 -18.47 -8.16 17.13
C GLN A 42 -19.43 -7.59 16.08
N ILE A 43 -20.55 -8.26 15.85
CA ILE A 43 -21.64 -7.77 14.99
C ILE A 43 -22.84 -7.49 15.88
N ILE A 44 -23.26 -6.24 15.93
CA ILE A 44 -24.28 -5.74 16.85
C ILE A 44 -25.48 -5.28 16.02
N LYS A 45 -26.66 -5.85 16.27
CA LYS A 45 -27.91 -5.38 15.66
C LYS A 45 -28.25 -3.97 16.16
N THR A 46 -28.66 -3.10 15.24
CA THR A 46 -29.15 -1.74 15.54
C THR A 46 -30.49 -1.50 14.82
N ASP A 47 -31.18 -0.42 15.17
CA ASP A 47 -32.45 -0.03 14.54
C ASP A 47 -32.30 0.22 13.02
N SER A 48 -31.12 0.65 12.58
CA SER A 48 -30.84 1.02 11.20
C SER A 48 -29.95 0.01 10.44
N GLY A 49 -29.81 -1.23 10.94
CA GLY A 49 -28.94 -2.24 10.32
C GLY A 49 -28.08 -2.97 11.35
N TYR A 50 -26.78 -3.08 11.09
CA TYR A 50 -25.80 -3.74 11.93
C TYR A 50 -24.53 -2.90 12.03
N VAL A 51 -23.88 -2.92 13.19
CA VAL A 51 -22.55 -2.37 13.39
C VAL A 51 -21.59 -3.52 13.57
N ARG A 52 -20.53 -3.57 12.75
CA ARG A 52 -19.43 -4.51 12.92
C ARG A 52 -18.23 -3.78 13.52
N LYS A 53 -17.60 -4.39 14.51
CA LYS A 53 -16.36 -3.95 15.14
C LYS A 53 -15.36 -5.10 15.09
N ASP A 54 -14.30 -4.91 14.35
CA ASP A 54 -13.16 -5.84 14.32
C ASP A 54 -12.04 -5.27 15.19
N TYR A 55 -11.35 -6.13 15.91
CA TYR A 55 -10.28 -5.80 16.83
C TYR A 55 -9.03 -6.59 16.51
N PHE A 56 -7.86 -5.97 16.66
CA PHE A 56 -6.63 -6.71 16.86
C PHE A 56 -6.65 -7.32 18.26
N ILE A 57 -6.62 -8.66 18.37
CA ILE A 57 -6.82 -9.35 19.66
C ILE A 57 -5.74 -8.99 20.69
N HIS A 58 -4.48 -8.89 20.26
CA HIS A 58 -3.35 -8.69 21.16
C HIS A 58 -3.31 -7.25 21.69
N GLU A 59 -3.49 -6.27 20.81
CA GLU A 59 -3.47 -4.85 21.14
C GLU A 59 -4.77 -4.38 21.78
N LYS A 60 -5.85 -5.16 21.66
CA LYS A 60 -7.21 -4.81 22.11
C LYS A 60 -7.69 -3.47 21.54
N LYS A 61 -7.24 -3.17 20.32
CA LYS A 61 -7.56 -1.94 19.58
C LYS A 61 -8.43 -2.29 18.39
N PHE A 62 -9.24 -1.32 17.96
CA PHE A 62 -10.00 -1.47 16.73
C PHE A 62 -9.05 -1.74 15.55
N GLN A 63 -9.48 -2.65 14.69
CA GLN A 63 -8.96 -2.86 13.34
C GLN A 63 -9.92 -2.24 12.32
N MET A 64 -11.22 -2.38 12.55
CA MET A 64 -12.26 -1.78 11.72
C MET A 64 -13.54 -1.53 12.53
N VAL A 65 -14.23 -0.43 12.24
CA VAL A 65 -15.61 -0.20 12.69
C VAL A 65 -16.42 0.30 11.50
N GLY A 66 -17.57 -0.32 11.27
CA GLY A 66 -18.40 -0.01 10.12
C GLY A 66 -19.85 -0.41 10.29
N LYS A 67 -20.70 0.13 9.42
CA LYS A 67 -22.15 -0.13 9.37
C LYS A 67 -22.51 -1.00 8.17
N TYR A 68 -23.48 -1.90 8.36
CA TYR A 68 -23.92 -2.86 7.37
C TYR A 68 -25.44 -2.94 7.33
N LYS A 69 -26.01 -3.21 6.14
CA LYS A 69 -27.46 -3.42 6.00
C LYS A 69 -27.89 -4.81 6.48
N ASP A 70 -27.06 -5.82 6.27
CA ASP A 70 -27.34 -7.24 6.51
C ASP A 70 -26.53 -7.82 7.68
N LYS A 71 -27.02 -8.94 8.23
CA LYS A 71 -26.45 -9.62 9.39
C LYS A 71 -25.11 -10.27 9.06
N GLU A 72 -24.97 -10.72 7.81
CA GLU A 72 -23.80 -11.39 7.26
C GLU A 72 -22.66 -10.42 6.95
N THR A 73 -22.91 -9.10 7.09
CA THR A 73 -21.94 -8.03 6.86
C THR A 73 -21.38 -8.01 5.44
N LYS A 74 -22.25 -8.24 4.44
CA LYS A 74 -21.91 -8.23 3.01
C LYS A 74 -22.16 -6.88 2.33
N ILE A 75 -23.06 -6.06 2.88
CA ILE A 75 -23.48 -4.78 2.29
C ILE A 75 -23.08 -3.64 3.24
N ASN A 76 -21.90 -3.07 3.01
CA ASN A 76 -21.39 -1.89 3.72
C ASN A 76 -22.31 -0.68 3.48
N ASP A 77 -22.75 0.02 4.53
CA ASP A 77 -23.65 1.16 4.39
C ASP A 77 -23.54 2.13 5.58
N GLY A 78 -22.89 3.27 5.34
CA GLY A 78 -22.58 4.30 6.32
C GLY A 78 -21.08 4.52 6.50
N GLN A 79 -20.72 5.14 7.63
CA GLN A 79 -19.33 5.48 7.94
C GLN A 79 -18.50 4.24 8.28
N PHE A 80 -17.28 4.18 7.73
CA PHE A 80 -16.26 3.19 8.05
C PHE A 80 -14.99 3.86 8.56
N HIS A 81 -14.37 3.23 9.54
CA HIS A 81 -13.04 3.56 10.02
C HIS A 81 -12.22 2.29 10.07
N TYR A 82 -11.03 2.33 9.48
CA TYR A 82 -10.02 1.28 9.55
C TYR A 82 -8.84 1.83 10.34
N PHE A 83 -8.13 0.95 11.02
CA PHE A 83 -7.05 1.33 11.93
C PHE A 83 -5.81 0.46 11.70
N TYR A 84 -4.65 1.03 11.93
CA TYR A 84 -3.41 0.30 12.13
C TYR A 84 -3.39 -0.33 13.52
N SER A 85 -2.55 -1.36 13.75
CA SER A 85 -2.42 -1.99 15.07
C SER A 85 -1.93 -1.03 16.16
N ASN A 86 -1.22 0.04 15.79
CA ASN A 86 -0.84 1.11 16.72
C ASN A 86 -2.02 1.98 17.17
N GLY A 87 -3.20 1.87 16.54
CA GLY A 87 -4.42 2.61 16.84
C GLY A 87 -4.67 3.85 15.98
N THR A 88 -3.72 4.22 15.11
CA THR A 88 -3.91 5.31 14.15
C THR A 88 -4.96 4.92 13.10
N VAL A 89 -5.85 5.84 12.72
CA VAL A 89 -6.79 5.63 11.61
C VAL A 89 -5.99 5.39 10.34
N SER A 90 -6.19 4.26 9.66
CA SER A 90 -5.53 3.95 8.38
C SER A 90 -6.33 4.42 7.18
N SER A 91 -7.66 4.35 7.26
CA SER A 91 -8.55 4.97 6.28
C SER A 91 -9.96 5.18 6.83
N THR A 92 -10.68 6.13 6.24
CA THR A 92 -12.06 6.40 6.62
C THR A 92 -12.84 7.00 5.45
N GLY A 93 -14.15 6.76 5.45
CA GLY A 93 -15.08 7.31 4.48
C GLY A 93 -16.44 6.64 4.59
N ILE A 94 -17.33 6.98 3.66
CA ILE A 94 -18.70 6.47 3.63
C ILE A 94 -18.82 5.40 2.55
N PHE A 95 -19.51 4.32 2.89
CA PHE A 95 -20.10 3.41 1.90
C PHE A 95 -21.60 3.69 1.77
N LYS A 96 -22.13 3.54 0.57
CA LYS A 96 -23.55 3.53 0.27
C LYS A 96 -23.83 2.28 -0.57
N GLU A 97 -24.60 1.35 -0.01
CA GLU A 97 -24.96 0.09 -0.68
C GLU A 97 -23.75 -0.70 -1.21
N GLY A 98 -22.72 -0.84 -0.40
CA GLY A 98 -21.49 -1.56 -0.72
C GLY A 98 -20.48 -0.77 -1.56
N LYS A 99 -20.81 0.46 -1.99
CA LYS A 99 -19.94 1.29 -2.84
C LYS A 99 -19.40 2.49 -2.08
N LYS A 100 -18.13 2.87 -2.30
CA LYS A 100 -17.57 4.09 -1.72
C LYS A 100 -18.35 5.31 -2.22
N GLU A 101 -18.65 6.22 -1.31
CA GLU A 101 -19.43 7.43 -1.58
C GLU A 101 -18.79 8.62 -0.84
N GLY A 102 -18.75 9.78 -1.50
CA GLY A 102 -18.20 11.01 -0.94
C GLY A 102 -16.70 10.93 -0.70
N LEU A 103 -16.24 11.68 0.30
CA LEU A 103 -14.82 11.86 0.57
C LEU A 103 -14.25 10.68 1.35
N TRP A 104 -13.15 10.14 0.84
CA TRP A 104 -12.37 9.09 1.47
C TRP A 104 -10.96 9.59 1.76
N TYR A 105 -10.48 9.25 2.94
CA TYR A 105 -9.12 9.54 3.39
C TYR A 105 -8.39 8.26 3.72
N SER A 106 -7.08 8.24 3.45
CA SER A 106 -6.14 7.28 4.01
C SER A 106 -5.02 8.03 4.73
N PHE A 107 -4.40 7.39 5.71
CA PHE A 107 -3.30 7.95 6.47
C PHE A 107 -2.17 6.94 6.53
N TYR A 108 -0.96 7.42 6.75
CA TYR A 108 0.19 6.60 7.12
C TYR A 108 0.09 6.14 8.58
N SER A 109 0.87 5.14 8.97
CA SER A 109 0.88 4.63 10.35
C SER A 109 1.35 5.67 11.38
N ASN A 110 2.09 6.69 10.94
CA ASN A 110 2.50 7.85 11.73
C ASN A 110 1.39 8.92 11.90
N GLY A 111 0.23 8.75 11.26
CA GLY A 111 -0.90 9.66 11.33
C GLY A 111 -0.95 10.76 10.27
N ASN A 112 0.11 10.92 9.46
CA ASN A 112 0.10 11.87 8.35
C ASN A 112 -0.89 11.42 7.27
N ILE A 113 -1.58 12.38 6.65
CA ILE A 113 -2.46 12.07 5.52
C ILE A 113 -1.66 11.43 4.39
N LYS A 114 -2.24 10.40 3.77
CA LYS A 114 -1.61 9.63 2.70
C LYS A 114 -2.34 9.84 1.38
N ASP A 115 -3.67 9.73 1.38
CA ASP A 115 -4.51 9.97 0.21
C ASP A 115 -5.84 10.62 0.59
N SER A 116 -6.39 11.40 -0.33
CA SER A 116 -7.74 11.95 -0.26
C SER A 116 -8.40 11.88 -1.64
N SER A 117 -9.61 11.36 -1.72
CA SER A 117 -10.34 11.23 -2.99
C SER A 117 -11.84 11.23 -2.80
N VAL A 118 -12.54 11.86 -3.74
CA VAL A 118 -14.01 11.84 -3.79
C VAL A 118 -14.46 10.65 -4.63
N TYR A 119 -15.49 9.95 -4.16
CA TYR A 119 -16.13 8.84 -4.84
C TYR A 119 -17.61 9.12 -5.08
N LEU A 120 -18.13 8.69 -6.22
CA LEU A 120 -19.55 8.67 -6.53
C LEU A 120 -19.89 7.29 -7.06
N ASN A 121 -20.80 6.57 -6.39
CA ASN A 121 -21.19 5.21 -6.76
C ASN A 121 -19.99 4.25 -6.93
N GLY A 122 -18.98 4.38 -6.07
CA GLY A 122 -17.77 3.54 -6.10
C GLY A 122 -16.70 4.00 -7.09
N GLU A 123 -16.99 4.97 -7.97
CA GLU A 123 -16.01 5.50 -8.91
C GLU A 123 -15.36 6.78 -8.38
N ARG A 124 -14.04 6.88 -8.52
CA ARG A 124 -13.27 8.07 -8.12
C ARG A 124 -13.61 9.24 -9.05
N THR A 125 -14.05 10.37 -8.50
CA THR A 125 -14.47 11.56 -9.26
C THR A 125 -13.82 12.83 -8.71
N GLY A 126 -13.71 13.86 -9.55
CA GLY A 126 -13.18 15.18 -9.16
C GLY A 126 -11.71 15.17 -8.78
N THR A 127 -11.41 15.73 -7.60
CA THR A 127 -10.04 15.95 -7.11
C THR A 127 -9.52 14.77 -6.29
N SER A 128 -8.25 14.49 -6.48
CA SER A 128 -7.58 13.30 -6.02
C SER A 128 -6.16 13.66 -5.61
N LEU A 129 -5.90 13.63 -4.31
CA LEU A 129 -4.64 14.08 -3.72
C LEU A 129 -3.95 12.92 -3.01
N SER A 130 -2.62 12.88 -3.06
CA SER A 130 -1.79 11.99 -2.25
C SER A 130 -0.59 12.77 -1.70
N TRP A 131 -0.06 12.32 -0.58
CA TRP A 131 1.08 12.93 0.10
C TRP A 131 2.14 11.87 0.37
N HIS A 132 3.40 12.31 0.45
CA HIS A 132 4.52 11.50 0.93
C HIS A 132 4.45 11.35 2.46
N PRO A 133 5.12 10.34 3.06
CA PRO A 133 5.11 10.15 4.52
C PRO A 133 5.62 11.35 5.33
N ASN A 134 6.45 12.20 4.71
CA ASN A 134 6.98 13.42 5.29
C ASN A 134 6.03 14.63 5.19
N GLY A 135 4.84 14.46 4.60
CA GLY A 135 3.79 15.47 4.51
C GLY A 135 3.81 16.33 3.24
N PHE A 136 4.84 16.24 2.39
CA PHE A 136 4.81 16.92 1.09
C PHE A 136 3.77 16.29 0.16
N MET A 137 3.13 17.09 -0.68
CA MET A 137 2.24 16.59 -1.73
C MET A 137 3.02 15.60 -2.60
N LYS A 138 2.37 14.53 -3.03
CA LYS A 138 2.94 13.51 -3.91
C LYS A 138 2.26 13.54 -5.27
N ASP A 139 0.93 13.51 -5.31
CA ASP A 139 0.16 13.57 -6.55
C ASP A 139 -1.10 14.42 -6.36
N SER A 140 -1.50 15.12 -7.42
CA SER A 140 -2.76 15.84 -7.55
C SER A 140 -3.32 15.58 -8.93
N ILE A 141 -4.46 14.92 -8.97
CA ILE A 141 -5.22 14.66 -10.19
C ILE A 141 -6.57 15.35 -10.03
N ILE A 142 -6.90 16.23 -10.98
CA ILE A 142 -8.18 16.92 -11.05
C ILE A 142 -8.83 16.51 -12.37
N ILE A 143 -9.97 15.84 -12.30
CA ILE A 143 -10.77 15.46 -13.46
C ILE A 143 -12.02 16.33 -13.53
N ASN A 144 -12.19 17.02 -14.66
CA ASN A 144 -13.35 17.83 -15.00
C ASN A 144 -14.50 16.96 -15.52
N ASN A 145 -15.70 17.55 -15.58
CA ASN A 145 -16.90 16.85 -16.07
C ASN A 145 -16.82 16.44 -17.55
N ASP A 146 -15.98 17.11 -18.35
CA ASP A 146 -15.73 16.78 -19.75
C ASP A 146 -14.62 15.71 -19.93
N GLU A 147 -14.27 15.02 -18.84
CA GLU A 147 -13.21 14.01 -18.75
C GLU A 147 -11.79 14.52 -19.08
N THR A 148 -11.62 15.83 -19.22
CA THR A 148 -10.29 16.45 -19.22
C THR A 148 -9.76 16.53 -17.81
N GLY A 149 -8.45 16.63 -17.66
CA GLY A 149 -7.87 16.79 -16.34
C GLY A 149 -6.47 17.35 -16.33
N VAL A 150 -6.01 17.65 -15.13
CA VAL A 150 -4.64 18.07 -14.85
C VAL A 150 -4.06 17.08 -13.86
N SER A 151 -2.86 16.60 -14.17
CA SER A 151 -2.06 15.76 -13.29
C SER A 151 -0.79 16.51 -12.94
N VAL A 152 -0.50 16.60 -11.65
CA VAL A 152 0.77 17.11 -11.13
C VAL A 152 1.28 16.13 -10.10
N SER A 153 2.55 15.77 -10.19
CA SER A 153 3.25 14.97 -9.19
C SER A 153 4.43 15.74 -8.65
N TRP A 154 4.84 15.45 -7.42
CA TRP A 154 5.94 16.09 -6.72
C TRP A 154 6.87 15.05 -6.10
N PHE A 155 8.13 15.44 -5.98
CA PHE A 155 9.11 14.71 -5.18
C PHE A 155 8.84 14.90 -3.69
N ASP A 156 9.47 14.06 -2.88
CA ASP A 156 9.39 14.14 -1.42
C ASP A 156 10.10 15.37 -0.83
N ASN A 157 10.84 16.14 -1.64
CA ASN A 157 11.35 17.47 -1.26
C ASN A 157 10.38 18.62 -1.59
N GLY A 158 9.20 18.32 -2.13
CA GLY A 158 8.19 19.30 -2.51
C GLY A 158 8.37 19.94 -3.90
N ASN A 159 9.46 19.65 -4.63
CA ASN A 159 9.60 20.11 -6.00
C ASN A 159 8.68 19.32 -6.96
N PRO A 160 8.09 19.96 -7.99
CA PRO A 160 7.33 19.23 -9.00
C PRO A 160 8.20 18.15 -9.64
N SER A 161 7.65 16.95 -9.83
CA SER A 161 8.30 15.85 -10.54
C SER A 161 7.69 15.66 -11.93
N SER A 162 6.40 15.93 -12.10
CA SER A 162 5.77 15.96 -13.42
C SER A 162 4.52 16.84 -13.42
N ALA A 163 4.14 17.35 -14.59
CA ALA A 163 2.89 18.05 -14.79
C ALA A 163 2.42 17.91 -16.24
N GLY A 164 1.11 17.71 -16.44
CA GLY A 164 0.53 17.63 -17.76
C GLY A 164 -0.99 17.53 -17.76
N PHE A 165 -1.56 17.50 -18.96
CA PHE A 165 -3.00 17.39 -19.17
C PHE A 165 -3.40 15.96 -19.50
N LEU A 166 -4.62 15.62 -19.10
CA LEU A 166 -5.27 14.35 -19.34
C LEU A 166 -6.53 14.55 -20.21
N ARG A 167 -6.86 13.55 -21.02
CA ARG A 167 -8.17 13.35 -21.66
C ARG A 167 -8.70 11.96 -21.32
N GLN A 168 -10.01 11.77 -21.38
CA GLN A 168 -10.64 10.48 -21.04
C GLN A 168 -10.17 9.99 -19.66
N ARG A 169 -10.02 10.93 -18.72
CA ARG A 169 -9.60 10.74 -17.32
C ARG A 169 -8.16 10.24 -17.11
N THR A 170 -7.51 9.66 -18.12
CA THR A 170 -6.25 8.91 -17.94
C THR A 170 -5.23 9.07 -19.07
N LYS A 171 -5.64 9.50 -20.27
CA LYS A 171 -4.73 9.56 -21.43
C LYS A 171 -3.97 10.88 -21.45
N PRO A 172 -2.63 10.88 -21.58
CA PRO A 172 -1.85 12.11 -21.67
C PRO A 172 -2.21 12.91 -22.93
N HIS A 173 -2.28 14.23 -22.80
CA HIS A 173 -2.60 15.15 -23.88
C HIS A 173 -1.76 16.42 -23.79
N GLY A 174 -1.39 16.97 -24.95
CA GLY A 174 -0.62 18.21 -25.02
C GLY A 174 0.79 18.03 -24.44
N ILE A 175 1.27 19.05 -23.72
CA ILE A 175 2.63 19.07 -23.19
C ILE A 175 2.67 18.46 -21.80
N TRP A 176 3.50 17.43 -21.65
CA TRP A 176 3.92 16.89 -20.36
C TRP A 176 5.33 17.36 -20.04
N LYS A 177 5.53 17.87 -18.83
CA LYS A 177 6.82 18.31 -18.30
C LYS A 177 7.23 17.39 -17.18
N TYR A 178 8.50 17.02 -17.15
CA TYR A 178 9.13 16.22 -16.11
C TYR A 178 10.37 16.95 -15.63
N PHE A 179 10.64 16.91 -14.34
CA PHE A 179 11.66 17.75 -13.70
C PHE A 179 12.71 16.92 -12.98
N HIS A 180 13.92 17.41 -12.86
CA HIS A 180 14.93 16.86 -11.95
C HIS A 180 14.53 17.14 -10.50
N ILE A 181 15.14 16.44 -9.55
CA ILE A 181 14.91 16.64 -8.11
C ILE A 181 15.24 18.08 -7.66
N ASN A 182 16.12 18.76 -8.40
CA ASN A 182 16.50 20.15 -8.19
C ASN A 182 15.48 21.18 -8.74
N GLY A 183 14.41 20.72 -9.39
CA GLY A 183 13.34 21.56 -9.96
C GLY A 183 13.55 21.99 -11.41
N ASN A 184 14.73 21.76 -12.01
CA ASN A 184 14.97 22.05 -13.43
C ASN A 184 14.24 21.05 -14.32
N LEU A 185 13.93 21.44 -15.55
CA LEU A 185 13.29 20.54 -16.51
C LEU A 185 14.25 19.37 -16.80
N SER A 186 13.73 18.14 -16.83
CA SER A 186 14.48 16.93 -17.19
C SER A 186 14.06 16.42 -18.57
N SER A 187 12.76 16.45 -18.85
CA SER A 187 12.23 16.19 -20.18
C SER A 187 10.89 16.87 -20.43
N LYS A 188 10.59 17.06 -21.71
CA LYS A 188 9.29 17.53 -22.21
C LYS A 188 8.78 16.53 -23.24
N GLU A 189 7.53 16.12 -23.11
CA GLU A 189 6.86 15.23 -24.04
C GLU A 189 5.64 15.93 -24.64
N VAL A 190 5.37 15.69 -25.92
CA VAL A 190 4.19 16.24 -26.62
C VAL A 190 3.32 15.09 -27.08
N TYR A 191 2.05 15.12 -26.69
CA TYR A 191 1.06 14.09 -26.99
C TYR A 191 -0.09 14.63 -27.85
N GLU A 192 -0.35 13.95 -28.96
CA GLU A 192 -1.51 14.18 -29.83
C GLU A 192 -2.39 12.93 -29.88
N ASN A 193 -3.68 13.08 -29.58
CA ASN A 193 -4.64 11.96 -29.51
C ASN A 193 -4.16 10.78 -28.65
N GLY A 194 -3.46 11.08 -27.55
CA GLY A 194 -2.90 10.08 -26.64
C GLY A 194 -1.62 9.39 -27.13
N LYS A 195 -1.08 9.79 -28.28
CA LYS A 195 0.18 9.26 -28.83
C LYS A 195 1.31 10.26 -28.64
N LEU A 196 2.47 9.77 -28.24
CA LEU A 196 3.68 10.56 -28.11
C LEU A 196 4.19 10.98 -29.50
N THR A 197 4.31 12.29 -29.73
CA THR A 197 4.77 12.88 -30.99
C THR A 197 6.22 13.35 -30.92
N SER A 198 6.65 13.87 -29.77
CA SER A 198 8.04 14.29 -29.57
C SER A 198 8.47 14.23 -28.12
N LYS A 199 9.79 14.09 -27.92
CA LYS A 199 10.44 14.10 -26.61
C LYS A 199 11.71 14.95 -26.68
N THR A 200 11.85 15.88 -25.74
CA THR A 200 13.03 16.76 -25.58
C THR A 200 13.61 16.53 -24.19
N TYR A 201 14.94 16.54 -24.08
CA TYR A 201 15.66 16.24 -22.85
C TYR A 201 16.54 17.41 -22.43
N TYR A 202 16.76 17.54 -21.11
CA TYR A 202 17.49 18.65 -20.51
C TYR A 202 18.40 18.12 -19.39
N ASP A 203 19.63 18.61 -19.31
CA ASP A 203 20.51 18.26 -18.18
C ASP A 203 20.05 18.89 -16.86
N GLU A 204 20.74 18.58 -15.77
CA GLU A 204 20.40 19.10 -14.44
C GLU A 204 20.56 20.63 -14.32
N SER A 205 21.26 21.29 -15.25
CA SER A 205 21.37 22.76 -15.32
C SER A 205 20.24 23.39 -16.15
N GLY A 206 19.39 22.58 -16.79
CA GLY A 206 18.30 23.02 -17.65
C GLY A 206 18.69 23.24 -19.11
N VAL A 207 19.89 22.83 -19.53
CA VAL A 207 20.36 22.96 -20.92
C VAL A 207 19.82 21.79 -21.75
N GLU A 208 19.24 22.11 -22.91
CA GLU A 208 18.68 21.11 -23.82
C GLU A 208 19.78 20.19 -24.40
N LEU A 209 19.56 18.89 -24.29
CA LEU A 209 20.45 17.85 -24.81
C LEU A 209 20.13 17.57 -26.28
N LYS A 210 21.09 17.91 -27.16
CA LYS A 210 20.98 17.66 -28.62
C LYS A 210 21.12 16.18 -28.99
N ASP A 211 21.75 15.37 -28.13
CA ASP A 211 21.84 13.92 -28.32
C ASP A 211 20.73 13.22 -27.52
N ALA A 212 19.76 12.66 -28.22
CA ALA A 212 18.60 11.97 -27.65
C ALA A 212 18.90 10.53 -27.17
N LYS A 213 20.17 10.12 -27.07
CA LYS A 213 20.59 8.74 -26.72
C LYS A 213 20.27 8.27 -25.29
N ARG A 214 19.53 9.02 -24.49
CA ARG A 214 19.06 8.53 -23.19
C ARG A 214 17.74 7.78 -23.37
N LYS A 215 17.87 6.47 -23.46
CA LYS A 215 16.76 5.53 -23.37
C LYS A 215 16.48 5.29 -21.89
N ASP A 216 15.21 5.20 -21.55
CA ASP A 216 14.81 4.68 -20.25
C ASP A 216 15.55 3.35 -20.00
N ALA A 217 16.05 3.18 -18.79
CA ALA A 217 16.85 2.04 -18.41
C ALA A 217 16.34 1.52 -17.07
N GLU A 218 16.19 0.21 -16.98
CA GLU A 218 15.87 -0.43 -15.72
C GLU A 218 17.07 -0.39 -14.78
N ALA A 219 16.78 -0.38 -13.47
CA ALA A 219 17.83 -0.54 -12.47
C ALA A 219 18.49 -1.91 -12.64
N SER A 220 19.81 -1.96 -12.50
CA SER A 220 20.56 -3.19 -12.72
C SER A 220 21.73 -3.32 -11.77
N PHE A 221 21.95 -4.53 -11.27
CA PHE A 221 23.13 -4.84 -10.48
C PHE A 221 24.41 -4.70 -11.34
N PRO A 222 25.57 -4.31 -10.78
CA PRO A 222 26.82 -4.31 -11.54
C PRO A 222 27.13 -5.70 -12.08
N GLY A 223 27.26 -5.84 -13.40
CA GLY A 223 27.37 -7.15 -14.07
C GLY A 223 26.03 -7.81 -14.40
N LYS A 224 24.91 -7.10 -14.21
CA LYS A 224 23.53 -7.50 -14.54
C LYS A 224 23.09 -8.75 -13.78
N THR A 225 22.14 -9.50 -14.35
CA THR A 225 21.43 -10.62 -13.72
C THR A 225 22.36 -11.72 -13.24
N ASP A 226 23.34 -12.15 -14.04
CA ASP A 226 24.22 -13.26 -13.66
C ASP A 226 25.10 -12.91 -12.47
N ALA A 227 25.66 -11.68 -12.45
CA ALA A 227 26.43 -11.19 -11.32
C ALA A 227 25.56 -11.03 -10.05
N TRP A 228 24.30 -10.64 -10.22
CA TRP A 228 23.35 -10.55 -9.11
C TRP A 228 23.05 -11.91 -8.49
N LEU A 229 22.74 -12.91 -9.33
CA LEU A 229 22.50 -14.27 -8.86
C LEU A 229 23.75 -14.85 -8.17
N ASN A 230 24.94 -14.65 -8.76
CA ASN A 230 26.19 -15.07 -8.14
C ASN A 230 26.45 -14.36 -6.80
N TYR A 231 26.18 -13.05 -6.72
CA TYR A 231 26.26 -12.32 -5.45
C TYR A 231 25.31 -12.91 -4.41
N LEU A 232 24.05 -13.18 -4.76
CA LEU A 232 23.10 -13.80 -3.84
C LEU A 232 23.60 -15.16 -3.38
N HIS A 233 24.02 -16.04 -4.30
CA HIS A 233 24.58 -17.34 -3.96
C HIS A 233 25.79 -17.26 -3.01
N GLY A 234 26.65 -16.24 -3.17
CA GLY A 234 27.79 -16.02 -2.28
C GLY A 234 27.44 -15.39 -0.93
N ASN A 235 26.26 -14.76 -0.79
CA ASN A 235 25.83 -14.04 0.41
C ASN A 235 24.60 -14.67 1.09
N SER A 236 24.05 -15.74 0.53
CA SER A 236 23.01 -16.57 1.12
C SER A 236 23.53 -17.99 1.29
N TRP A 237 23.56 -18.48 2.52
CA TRP A 237 24.03 -19.82 2.84
C TRP A 237 22.91 -20.64 3.48
N PHE A 238 22.97 -21.96 3.29
CA PHE A 238 22.08 -22.88 3.95
C PHE A 238 22.50 -23.05 5.43
N PRO A 239 21.65 -22.73 6.42
CA PRO A 239 22.05 -22.82 7.82
C PRO A 239 22.25 -24.28 8.25
N GLU A 240 23.39 -24.57 8.89
CA GLU A 240 23.87 -25.94 9.17
C GLU A 240 22.93 -26.79 10.03
N GLN A 241 22.08 -26.15 10.83
CA GLN A 241 21.10 -26.82 11.69
C GLN A 241 19.88 -27.39 10.96
N PHE A 242 19.74 -27.11 9.66
CA PHE A 242 18.65 -27.65 8.84
C PHE A 242 19.17 -28.74 7.91
N ARG A 243 18.28 -29.58 7.40
CA ARG A 243 18.52 -30.51 6.29
C ARG A 243 17.24 -30.62 5.48
N PHE A 244 17.35 -30.78 4.17
CA PHE A 244 16.18 -31.10 3.36
C PHE A 244 15.81 -32.57 3.50
N THR A 245 14.52 -32.85 3.67
CA THR A 245 14.00 -34.23 3.69
C THR A 245 13.29 -34.60 2.37
N ASN A 246 12.71 -33.63 1.65
CA ASN A 246 11.82 -33.87 0.50
C ASN A 246 11.95 -32.86 -0.66
N ASN A 247 12.90 -31.92 -0.65
CA ASN A 247 13.05 -30.90 -1.71
C ASN A 247 14.48 -30.35 -1.72
N ASP A 248 15.07 -30.15 -2.89
CA ASP A 248 16.48 -29.76 -3.01
C ASP A 248 16.70 -28.24 -2.87
N LYS A 249 15.61 -27.47 -2.73
CA LYS A 249 15.63 -25.99 -2.73
C LYS A 249 14.67 -25.38 -1.73
N ALA A 250 15.15 -24.36 -1.03
CA ALA A 250 14.36 -23.46 -0.17
C ALA A 250 14.34 -22.08 -0.82
N VAL A 251 13.18 -21.41 -0.84
CA VAL A 251 13.05 -20.07 -1.44
C VAL A 251 12.43 -19.10 -0.45
N VAL A 252 13.08 -17.97 -0.27
CA VAL A 252 12.53 -16.79 0.42
C VAL A 252 12.39 -15.67 -0.61
N VAL A 253 11.26 -14.97 -0.65
CA VAL A 253 11.09 -13.83 -1.55
C VAL A 253 11.27 -12.53 -0.77
N VAL A 254 12.20 -11.71 -1.22
CA VAL A 254 12.51 -10.39 -0.65
C VAL A 254 12.06 -9.32 -1.62
N THR A 255 11.27 -8.39 -1.12
CA THR A 255 10.85 -7.19 -1.86
C THR A 255 11.64 -5.99 -1.38
N PHE A 256 12.11 -5.15 -2.29
CA PHE A 256 12.94 -3.99 -1.97
C PHE A 256 12.88 -2.92 -3.06
N THR A 257 13.39 -1.73 -2.76
CA THR A 257 13.52 -0.62 -3.69
C THR A 257 14.99 -0.28 -3.90
N VAL A 258 15.41 -0.09 -5.14
CA VAL A 258 16.67 0.56 -5.49
C VAL A 258 16.37 2.05 -5.70
N ASN A 259 16.99 2.91 -4.90
CA ASN A 259 16.78 4.35 -4.95
C ASN A 259 17.57 5.02 -6.10
N GLU A 260 17.45 6.33 -6.21
CA GLU A 260 18.07 7.16 -7.26
C GLU A 260 19.61 7.13 -7.23
N GLU A 261 20.22 6.83 -6.07
CA GLU A 261 21.67 6.64 -5.94
C GLU A 261 22.12 5.18 -6.10
N GLY A 262 21.18 4.27 -6.43
CA GLY A 262 21.44 2.85 -6.59
C GLY A 262 21.55 2.06 -5.28
N LYS A 263 21.14 2.62 -4.14
CA LYS A 263 21.13 1.91 -2.85
C LYS A 263 19.82 1.14 -2.67
N VAL A 264 19.91 0.01 -1.98
CA VAL A 264 18.72 -0.74 -1.54
C VAL A 264 18.11 -0.08 -0.31
N GLU A 265 16.82 0.20 -0.37
CA GLU A 265 15.98 0.69 0.73
C GLU A 265 14.64 -0.07 0.79
N ASP A 266 13.88 0.13 1.86
CA ASP A 266 12.54 -0.47 2.06
C ASP A 266 12.47 -2.00 1.86
N ALA A 267 13.56 -2.71 2.15
CA ALA A 267 13.64 -4.15 1.97
C ALA A 267 12.92 -4.93 3.09
N PHE A 268 12.03 -5.84 2.70
CA PHE A 268 11.30 -6.74 3.60
C PHE A 268 11.06 -8.11 2.95
N VAL A 269 10.82 -9.13 3.78
CA VAL A 269 10.46 -10.48 3.31
C VAL A 269 8.98 -10.51 2.97
N SER A 270 8.66 -10.70 1.70
CA SER A 270 7.27 -10.76 1.21
C SER A 270 6.71 -12.17 1.19
N THR A 271 7.56 -13.18 1.00
CA THR A 271 7.20 -14.60 1.15
C THR A 271 8.22 -15.29 2.06
N PRO A 272 7.90 -15.45 3.36
CA PRO A 272 8.81 -16.08 4.32
C PRO A 272 8.85 -17.60 4.17
N LEU A 273 9.92 -18.20 4.67
CA LEU A 273 10.10 -19.65 4.78
C LEU A 273 10.32 -20.06 6.24
N TYR A 274 11.38 -19.54 6.86
CA TYR A 274 11.75 -19.84 8.24
C TYR A 274 12.69 -18.73 8.76
N PRO A 275 12.58 -18.28 10.02
CA PRO A 275 13.25 -17.06 10.49
C PRO A 275 14.75 -16.97 10.20
N ALA A 276 15.47 -18.10 10.26
CA ALA A 276 16.89 -18.15 9.93
C ALA A 276 17.16 -17.86 8.43
N PHE A 277 16.39 -18.49 7.53
CA PHE A 277 16.49 -18.27 6.09
C PHE A 277 16.00 -16.86 5.70
N ASP A 278 14.91 -16.41 6.33
CA ASP A 278 14.32 -15.09 6.10
C ASP A 278 15.33 -13.98 6.42
N LYS A 279 16.01 -14.10 7.57
CA LYS A 279 17.06 -13.17 7.98
C LYS A 279 18.23 -13.18 6.99
N ILE A 280 18.71 -14.35 6.58
CA ILE A 280 19.83 -14.45 5.64
C ILE A 280 19.48 -13.84 4.28
N ALA A 281 18.31 -14.16 3.73
CA ALA A 281 17.86 -13.61 2.45
C ALA A 281 17.72 -12.08 2.52
N LEU A 282 17.12 -11.58 3.60
CA LEU A 282 16.93 -10.15 3.81
C LEU A 282 18.26 -9.41 3.96
N ASP A 283 19.18 -9.95 4.76
CA ASP A 283 20.51 -9.38 4.98
C ASP A 283 21.33 -9.37 3.68
N ALA A 284 21.28 -10.45 2.87
CA ALA A 284 21.97 -10.53 1.58
C ALA A 284 21.53 -9.41 0.62
N VAL A 285 20.22 -9.16 0.52
CA VAL A 285 19.65 -8.10 -0.33
C VAL A 285 19.97 -6.71 0.20
N LYS A 286 19.74 -6.47 1.51
CA LYS A 286 20.01 -5.17 2.16
C LYS A 286 21.46 -4.73 2.04
N ASN A 287 22.39 -5.70 2.13
CA ASN A 287 23.83 -5.43 2.09
C ASN A 287 24.40 -5.44 0.68
N SER A 288 23.56 -5.54 -0.36
CA SER A 288 24.04 -5.55 -1.74
C SER A 288 24.81 -4.27 -2.11
N PRO A 289 25.87 -4.39 -2.96
CA PRO A 289 26.56 -3.23 -3.51
C PRO A 289 25.62 -2.27 -4.22
N LYS A 290 26.08 -1.03 -4.44
CA LYS A 290 25.32 -0.05 -5.22
C LYS A 290 24.99 -0.58 -6.62
N TRP A 291 23.72 -0.50 -6.96
CA TRP A 291 23.16 -0.80 -8.27
C TRP A 291 23.35 0.40 -9.21
N LYS A 292 23.22 0.15 -10.50
CA LYS A 292 22.92 1.22 -11.46
C LYS A 292 21.44 1.56 -11.29
N PRO A 293 21.08 2.82 -10.97
CA PRO A 293 19.69 3.21 -10.77
C PRO A 293 18.93 3.12 -12.08
N ALA A 294 17.60 3.02 -11.97
CA ALA A 294 16.74 3.13 -13.15
C ALA A 294 16.77 4.56 -13.65
N ILE A 295 16.76 4.73 -14.97
CA ILE A 295 16.65 6.03 -15.62
C ILE A 295 15.29 6.08 -16.30
N SER A 296 14.52 7.13 -16.00
CA SER A 296 13.28 7.42 -16.70
C SER A 296 13.15 8.92 -16.88
N HIS A 297 12.67 9.36 -18.04
CA HIS A 297 12.50 10.79 -18.33
C HIS A 297 13.78 11.59 -18.07
N ASN A 298 14.93 10.99 -18.38
CA ASN A 298 16.26 11.60 -18.28
C ASN A 298 16.75 11.91 -16.85
N ARG A 299 16.15 11.29 -15.84
CA ARG A 299 16.59 11.35 -14.43
C ARG A 299 16.66 9.96 -13.83
N ALA A 300 17.45 9.81 -12.76
CA ALA A 300 17.38 8.62 -11.92
C ALA A 300 16.02 8.55 -11.22
N VAL A 301 15.43 7.36 -11.15
CA VAL A 301 14.15 7.09 -10.48
C VAL A 301 14.25 5.84 -9.62
N LYS A 302 13.45 5.77 -8.56
CA LYS A 302 13.32 4.56 -7.74
C LYS A 302 12.79 3.39 -8.56
N ALA A 303 13.33 2.21 -8.32
CA ALA A 303 12.92 0.97 -8.97
C ALA A 303 12.57 -0.09 -7.93
N TRP A 304 11.41 -0.71 -8.09
CA TRP A 304 10.91 -1.74 -7.18
C TRP A 304 11.26 -3.15 -7.67
N PHE A 305 11.67 -4.03 -6.77
CA PHE A 305 12.09 -5.39 -7.06
C PHE A 305 11.41 -6.39 -6.13
N SER A 306 11.14 -7.58 -6.66
CA SER A 306 10.76 -8.77 -5.90
C SER A 306 11.69 -9.91 -6.30
N GLN A 307 12.57 -10.30 -5.39
CA GLN A 307 13.66 -11.23 -5.66
C GLN A 307 13.49 -12.53 -4.88
N PRO A 308 13.31 -13.68 -5.55
CA PRO A 308 13.46 -14.97 -4.92
C PRO A 308 14.94 -15.26 -4.62
N VAL A 309 15.24 -15.57 -3.36
CA VAL A 309 16.56 -16.02 -2.88
C VAL A 309 16.47 -17.52 -2.66
N THR A 310 17.25 -18.28 -3.41
CA THR A 310 17.23 -19.75 -3.38
C THR A 310 18.39 -20.28 -2.57
N PHE A 311 18.09 -21.14 -1.61
CA PHE A 311 19.05 -21.87 -0.79
C PHE A 311 19.12 -23.31 -1.28
N VAL A 312 20.35 -23.80 -1.46
CA VAL A 312 20.64 -25.17 -1.88
C VAL A 312 21.48 -25.82 -0.80
N ASP A 313 21.13 -27.04 -0.40
CA ASP A 313 21.92 -27.81 0.57
C ASP A 313 23.06 -28.50 -0.18
N VAL A 314 24.25 -27.91 -0.10
CA VAL A 314 25.46 -28.42 -0.77
C VAL A 314 26.00 -29.72 -0.17
N ASN A 315 25.45 -30.17 0.97
CA ASN A 315 25.84 -31.42 1.62
C ASN A 315 25.05 -32.65 1.13
N GLN A 316 24.23 -32.50 0.09
CA GLN A 316 23.50 -33.60 -0.57
C GLN A 316 24.13 -34.02 -1.92
N GLN A 317 25.38 -33.61 -2.21
CA GLN A 317 26.20 -34.19 -3.28
C GLN A 317 27.17 -35.24 -2.75
#